data_AF-A0A1W9LIM4-F1
#
_entry.id   AF-A0A1W9LIM4-F1
#
_cell.length_a   1.000
_cell.length_b   1.000
_cell.length_c   1.000
_cell.angle_alpha   90.00
_cell.angle_beta   90.00
_cell.angle_gamma   90.00
#
_symmetry.space_group_name_H-M   'P 1'
#
loop_
_entity.id
_entity.type
_entity.pdbx_description
1 polymer ?
#
loop_
_entity_poly.entity_id
_entity_poly.type
_entity_poly.pdbx_seq_one_letter_code
_entity_poly.pdbx_strand_id
1 'polypeptide(L)' 'MEIKIYYQDTDCGGVVYYANYLTYFERARTEWMTDKGISVKNLAEQGTLFVVSHAEADYKSPAKYGETIIIQTQL' A
#
# COMPACT_ATOMS: atom_id res chain seq x y z
N MET A 1 -4.84 8.12 -0.24
CA MET A 1 -5.69 7.05 0.31
C MET A 1 -5.50 6.99 1.82
N GLU A 2 -6.58 6.98 2.61
CA GLU A 2 -6.51 6.79 4.06
C GLU A 2 -6.53 5.31 4.43
N ILE A 3 -5.73 4.90 5.42
CA ILE A 3 -5.68 3.54 5.95
C ILE A 3 -5.79 3.60 7.46
N LYS A 4 -6.78 2.90 8.01
CA LYS A 4 -6.85 2.63 9.45
C LYS A 4 -6.00 1.42 9.80
N ILE A 5 -5.17 1.55 10.81
CA ILE A 5 -4.31 0.47 11.31
C ILE A 5 -5.09 -0.43 12.25
N TYR A 6 -5.18 -1.70 11.92
CA TYR A 6 -5.82 -2.73 12.72
C TYR A 6 -4.80 -3.60 13.45
N TYR A 7 -5.28 -4.40 14.40
CA TYR A 7 -4.41 -5.24 15.22
C TYR A 7 -3.55 -6.20 14.37
N GLN A 8 -4.12 -6.75 13.29
CA GLN A 8 -3.42 -7.64 12.35
C GLN A 8 -2.24 -6.97 11.64
N ASP A 9 -2.22 -5.63 11.59
CA ASP A 9 -1.16 -4.89 10.92
C ASP A 9 0.09 -4.76 11.81
N THR A 10 -0.05 -5.00 13.11
CA THR A 10 1.00 -4.79 14.11
C THR A 10 1.82 -6.05 14.40
N ASP A 11 3.06 -5.86 14.84
CA ASP A 11 3.95 -6.93 15.32
C ASP A 11 4.16 -6.88 16.85
N CYS A 12 5.01 -7.77 17.37
CA CYS A 12 5.33 -7.85 18.79
C CYS A 12 5.94 -6.55 19.38
N GLY A 13 6.40 -5.62 18.55
CA GLY A 13 6.87 -4.29 18.95
C GLY A 13 5.74 -3.28 19.19
N GLY A 14 4.48 -3.65 18.93
CA GLY A 14 3.32 -2.77 19.12
C GLY A 14 3.17 -1.69 18.04
N VAL A 15 3.86 -1.87 16.91
CA VAL A 15 3.83 -0.98 15.75
C VAL A 15 3.51 -1.77 14.49
N VAL A 16 3.16 -1.09 13.40
CA VAL A 16 2.92 -1.76 12.12
C VAL A 16 4.17 -2.52 11.66
N TYR A 17 4.00 -3.80 11.33
CA TYR A 17 5.05 -4.63 10.76
C TYR A 17 5.54 -4.03 9.44
N TYR A 18 6.86 -3.85 9.29
CA TYR A 18 7.45 -3.07 8.19
C TYR A 18 7.01 -3.52 6.78
N ALA A 19 6.74 -4.81 6.58
CA ALA A 19 6.30 -5.34 5.29
C ALA A 19 4.85 -4.94 4.94
N ASN A 20 4.00 -4.66 5.93
CA ASN A 20 2.61 -4.24 5.68
C ASN A 20 2.53 -2.88 4.97
N TYR A 21 3.54 -2.02 5.13
CA TYR A 21 3.62 -0.78 4.35
C TYR A 21 3.69 -1.04 2.83
N LEU A 22 4.34 -2.13 2.38
CA LEU A 22 4.34 -2.48 0.95
C LEU A 22 2.95 -2.86 0.44
N THR A 23 2.16 -3.54 1.27
CA THR A 23 0.75 -3.84 0.97
C THR A 23 -0.08 -2.56 0.88
N TYR A 24 0.20 -1.57 1.73
CA TYR A 24 -0.47 -0.27 1.69
C TYR A 24 -0.13 0.52 0.42
N PHE A 25 1.15 0.49 0.02
CA PHE A 25 1.61 1.12 -1.22
C PHE A 25 0.99 0.44 -2.46
N GLU A 26 0.87 -0.88 -2.46
CA GLU A 26 0.19 -1.62 -3.52
C GLU A 26 -1.27 -1.18 -3.65
N ARG A 27 -2.04 -1.21 -2.57
CA ARG A 27 -3.45 -0.78 -2.56
C ARG A 27 -3.58 0.65 -3.04
N ALA A 28 -2.75 1.56 -2.52
CA ALA A 28 -2.79 2.97 -2.90
C ALA A 28 -2.42 3.20 -4.38
N ARG A 29 -1.53 2.38 -4.95
CA ARG A 29 -1.22 2.41 -6.38
C ARG A 29 -2.41 1.93 -7.21
N THR A 30 -3.04 0.83 -6.80
CA THR A 30 -4.21 0.26 -7.50
C THR A 30 -5.39 1.24 -7.49
N GLU A 31 -5.68 1.88 -6.35
CA GLU A 31 -6.70 2.93 -6.27
C GLU A 31 -6.32 4.16 -7.11
N TRP A 32 -5.08 4.62 -7.04
CA TRP A 32 -4.61 5.74 -7.86
C TRP A 32 -4.73 5.48 -9.37
N MET A 33 -4.43 4.25 -9.82
CA MET A 33 -4.62 3.84 -11.21
C MET A 33 -6.10 3.83 -11.59
N THR A 34 -6.95 3.35 -10.69
CA THR A 34 -8.41 3.31 -10.88
C THR A 34 -8.99 4.71 -11.04
N ASP A 35 -8.56 5.68 -10.22
CA ASP A 35 -8.94 7.09 -10.32
C ASP A 35 -8.52 7.74 -11.65
N LYS A 36 -7.52 7.17 -12.33
CA LYS A 36 -7.06 7.58 -13.67
C LYS A 36 -7.73 6.82 -14.81
N GLY A 37 -8.72 5.97 -14.50
CA GLY A 37 -9.42 5.14 -15.48
C GLY A 37 -8.65 3.89 -15.93
N ILE A 38 -7.60 3.50 -15.20
CA ILE A 38 -6.78 2.33 -15.50
C ILE A 38 -7.17 1.18 -14.57
N SER A 39 -7.91 0.20 -15.09
CA SER A 39 -8.26 -1.02 -14.35
C SER A 39 -7.13 -2.06 -14.46
N VAL A 40 -6.43 -2.29 -13.34
CA VAL A 40 -5.41 -3.35 -13.23
C VAL A 40 -6.01 -4.73 -13.56
N LYS A 41 -7.26 -4.97 -13.14
CA LYS A 41 -7.97 -6.23 -13.43
C LYS A 41 -8.18 -6.42 -14.94
N ASN A 42 -8.67 -5.40 -15.64
CA ASN A 42 -8.93 -5.50 -17.08
C ASN A 42 -7.63 -5.70 -17.87
N LEU A 43 -6.55 -5.02 -17.45
CA LEU A 43 -5.23 -5.20 -18.06
C LEU A 43 -4.72 -6.63 -17.86
N ALA A 44 -4.91 -7.21 -16.68
CA ALA A 44 -4.55 -8.60 -16.41
C ALA A 44 -5.33 -9.60 -17.29
N GLU A 45 -6.64 -9.39 -17.47
CA GLU A 45 -7.48 -10.19 -18.36
C GLU A 45 -7.05 -10.09 -19.84
N GLN A 46 -6.43 -8.97 -20.21
CA GLN A 46 -5.84 -8.74 -21.55
C GLN A 46 -4.38 -9.24 -21.66
N GLY A 47 -3.86 -9.91 -20.63
CA GLY A 47 -2.50 -10.46 -20.62
C GLY A 47 -1.40 -9.47 -20.22
N THR A 48 -1.75 -8.27 -19.74
CA THR A 48 -0.81 -7.28 -19.23
C THR A 48 -0.75 -7.32 -17.71
N LEU A 49 0.41 -7.67 -17.16
CA LEU A 49 0.63 -7.76 -15.71
C LEU A 49 1.61 -6.69 -15.23
N PHE A 50 1.33 -6.11 -14.07
CA PHE A 50 2.25 -5.21 -13.38
C PHE A 50 3.07 -6.00 -12.36
N VAL A 51 4.38 -5.87 -12.44
CA VAL A 51 5.32 -6.46 -11.48
C VAL A 51 6.18 -5.36 -10.88
N VAL A 52 6.41 -5.43 -9.57
CA VAL A 52 7.33 -4.52 -8.89
C VAL A 52 8.74 -5.07 -9.11
N SER A 53 9.58 -4.35 -9.85
CA SER A 53 10.98 -4.72 -10.09
C SER A 53 11.94 -4.17 -9.04
N HIS A 54 11.55 -3.10 -8.34
CA HIS A 54 12.34 -2.45 -7.31
C HIS A 54 11.44 -1.77 -6.27
N ALA A 55 11.82 -1.82 -5.01
CA ALA A 55 11.18 -1.11 -3.91
C ALA A 55 12.26 -0.63 -2.92
N GLU A 56 12.12 0.61 -2.49
CA GLU A 56 12.98 1.26 -1.48
C GLU A 56 12.09 2.00 -0.49
N ALA A 57 12.40 1.92 0.80
CA ALA A 57 11.61 2.54 1.85
C ALA A 57 12.47 2.97 3.05
N ASP A 58 12.31 4.23 3.45
CA ASP A 58 12.87 4.78 4.68
C ASP A 58 11.80 4.82 5.79
N TYR A 59 11.97 4.01 6.82
CA TYR A 59 11.03 3.93 7.95
C TYR A 59 11.39 4.96 9.05
N LYS A 60 10.84 6.17 8.94
CA LYS A 60 11.18 7.31 9.82
C LYS A 60 10.44 7.31 11.17
N SER A 61 9.15 6.96 11.16
CA SER A 61 8.29 6.94 12.33
C SER A 61 7.29 5.78 12.24
N PRO A 62 7.01 5.06 13.34
CA PRO A 62 6.08 3.95 13.32
C PRO A 62 4.62 4.42 13.38
N ALA A 63 3.75 3.76 12.62
CA ALA A 63 2.31 3.78 12.84
C ALA A 63 1.90 2.72 13.88
N LYS A 64 0.80 2.96 14.61
CA LYS A 64 0.31 2.13 15.72
C LYS A 64 -1.15 1.75 15.54
N TYR A 65 -1.56 0.70 16.25
CA TYR A 65 -2.94 0.25 16.28
C TYR A 65 -3.92 1.39 16.62
N GLY A 66 -4.97 1.52 15.82
CA GLY A 66 -6.02 2.54 15.99
C GLY A 66 -5.75 3.87 15.30
N GLU A 67 -4.53 4.11 14.81
CA GLU A 67 -4.21 5.30 14.02
C GLU A 67 -4.78 5.19 12.60
N THR A 68 -5.00 6.35 11.97
CA THR A 68 -5.25 6.45 10.53
C THR A 68 -4.05 7.14 9.89
N ILE A 69 -3.48 6.51 8.88
CA ILE A 69 -2.38 7.05 8.10
C ILE A 69 -2.84 7.43 6.69
N ILE A 70 -2.14 8.39 6.07
CA ILE A 70 -2.39 8.80 4.70
C ILE A 70 -1.27 8.26 3.82
N ILE A 71 -1.64 7.53 2.77
CA ILE A 71 -0.74 7.11 1.70
C ILE A 71 -0.91 8.06 0.52
N GLN A 72 0.18 8.68 0.08
CA GLN A 72 0.25 9.55 -1.08
C GLN A 72 0.96 8.83 -2.22
N THR A 73 0.37 8.85 -3.41
CA THR A 73 0.88 8.17 -4.60
C THR A 73 1.02 9.17 -5.75
N GLN A 74 2.15 9.12 -6.45
CA GLN A 74 2.43 9.89 -7.66
C GLN A 74 3.22 9.01 -8.65
N LEU A 75 3.22 9.40 -9.93
CA LEU A 75 4.04 8.77 -10.98
C LEU A 75 5.44 9.36 -10.99
#